data_AF-A0A563VNF4-F1
#
_entry.id   AF-A0A563VNF4-F1
#
_cell.length_a   1.000
_cell.length_b   1.000
_cell.length_c   1.000
_cell.angle_alpha   90.00
_cell.angle_beta   90.00
_cell.angle_gamma   90.00
#
_symmetry.space_group_name_H-M   'P 1'
#
loop_
_entity.id
_entity.type
_entity.pdbx_description
1 polymer ?
#
loop_
_entity_poly.entity_id
_entity_poly.type
_entity_poly.pdbx_seq_one_letter_code
_entity_poly.pdbx_strand_id
1 'polypeptide(L)'
;MKNFKKLQPLTLRRECEPNYEKQIWQPNWCCFCCHDTGFVLDRLAAYVIEGYVGGQHKIVECRATRCQAEIGETLRASGSLDRRLTPEICDHLDCMEREEWARTAEKQHELRKRANGLVDELAQRKSIRLRRRTPTEEMEVRRKHEEVINQ
;
A
#
# COMPACT_ATOMS: atom_id res chain seq x y z
N MET A 1 -32.51 -9.20 21.35
CA MET A 1 -31.54 -9.09 20.24
C MET A 1 -31.58 -7.67 19.72
N LYS A 2 -30.44 -6.96 19.67
CA LYS A 2 -30.42 -5.59 19.13
C LYS A 2 -30.53 -5.66 17.61
N ASN A 3 -31.59 -5.07 17.05
CA ASN A 3 -31.82 -4.97 15.61
C ASN A 3 -31.07 -3.75 15.07
N PHE A 4 -29.93 -3.98 14.43
CA PHE A 4 -29.19 -2.92 13.75
C PHE A 4 -29.77 -2.69 12.35
N LYS A 5 -29.97 -1.42 11.97
CA LYS A 5 -30.31 -1.06 10.59
C LYS A 5 -29.12 -1.40 9.69
N LYS A 6 -29.31 -2.35 8.77
CA LYS A 6 -28.27 -2.71 7.80
C LYS A 6 -28.07 -1.54 6.84
N LEU A 7 -26.82 -1.10 6.70
CA LEU A 7 -26.43 -0.10 5.71
C LEU A 7 -26.27 -0.79 4.36
N GLN A 8 -26.58 -0.05 3.29
CA GLN A 8 -26.33 -0.51 1.94
C GLN A 8 -24.80 -0.57 1.70
N PRO A 9 -24.30 -1.57 0.96
CA PRO A 9 -22.91 -1.60 0.54
C PRO A 9 -22.56 -0.33 -0.25
N LEU A 10 -21.38 0.23 0.03
CA LEU A 10 -20.81 1.26 -0.84
C LEU A 10 -20.46 0.65 -2.20
N THR A 11 -20.39 1.51 -3.22
CA THR A 11 -20.06 1.14 -4.59
C THR A 11 -18.83 0.25 -4.67
N LEU A 12 -18.87 -0.73 -5.58
CA LEU A 12 -17.72 -1.58 -5.90
C LEU A 12 -16.48 -0.72 -6.16
N ARG A 13 -15.33 -1.16 -5.63
CA ARG A 13 -14.06 -0.50 -5.89
C ARG A 13 -13.83 -0.48 -7.40
N ARG A 14 -13.39 0.65 -7.95
CA ARG A 14 -13.08 0.80 -9.39
C ARG A 14 -12.10 -0.27 -9.90
N GLU A 15 -11.22 -0.75 -9.02
CA GLU A 15 -10.29 -1.86 -9.29
C GLU A 15 -10.95 -3.19 -9.70
N CYS A 16 -12.26 -3.33 -9.50
CA CYS A 16 -13.06 -4.48 -9.88
C CYS A 16 -13.74 -4.32 -11.26
N GLU A 17 -13.59 -3.17 -11.93
CA GLU A 17 -14.19 -2.94 -13.25
C GLU A 17 -13.44 -3.69 -14.37
N PRO A 18 -14.13 -4.23 -15.39
CA PRO A 18 -13.53 -5.10 -16.42
C PRO A 18 -12.38 -4.51 -17.25
N ASN A 19 -12.13 -3.20 -17.17
CA ASN A 19 -11.09 -2.50 -17.93
C ASN A 19 -10.17 -1.65 -17.04
N TYR A 20 -10.18 -1.87 -15.72
CA TYR A 20 -9.32 -1.10 -14.83
C TYR A 20 -7.87 -1.59 -14.90
N GLU A 21 -6.99 -0.76 -15.45
CA GLU A 21 -5.54 -0.97 -15.32
C GLU A 21 -5.14 -0.77 -13.86
N LYS A 22 -4.81 -1.87 -13.18
CA LYS A 22 -4.33 -1.83 -11.81
C LYS A 22 -2.99 -1.11 -11.76
N GLN A 23 -3.02 0.17 -11.39
CA GLN A 23 -1.81 0.91 -11.06
C GLN A 23 -1.10 0.23 -9.89
N ILE A 24 0.24 0.25 -9.93
CA ILE A 24 1.03 -0.19 -8.78
C ILE A 24 0.72 0.78 -7.65
N TRP A 25 0.17 0.25 -6.57
CA TRP A 25 -0.02 1.06 -5.37
C TRP A 25 1.35 1.54 -4.89
N GLN A 26 1.48 2.86 -4.72
CA GLN A 26 2.64 3.50 -4.13
C GLN A 26 2.17 4.46 -3.04
N PRO A 27 2.91 4.58 -1.93
CA PRO A 27 2.55 5.51 -0.88
C PRO A 27 2.65 6.95 -1.39
N ASN A 28 1.73 7.80 -0.95
CA ASN A 28 1.70 9.23 -1.26
C ASN A 28 2.26 10.08 -0.12
N TRP A 29 3.19 9.54 0.67
CA TRP A 29 3.71 10.22 1.84
C TRP A 29 4.46 11.51 1.48
N CYS A 30 4.25 12.56 2.27
CA CYS A 30 5.02 13.79 2.16
C CYS A 30 6.47 13.56 2.59
N CYS A 31 6.66 12.83 3.69
CA CYS A 31 7.95 12.44 4.24
C CYS A 31 8.05 10.91 4.40
N PHE A 32 8.94 10.32 3.62
CA PHE A 32 9.25 8.90 3.60
C PHE A 32 10.08 8.48 4.82
N CYS A 33 10.92 9.33 5.40
CA CYS A 33 11.70 8.90 6.58
C CYS A 33 10.84 8.65 7.83
N CYS A 34 9.61 9.20 7.87
CA CYS A 34 8.66 9.03 8.97
C CYS A 34 7.29 8.50 8.54
N HIS A 35 7.04 8.29 7.25
CA HIS A 35 5.72 7.95 6.69
C HIS A 35 4.59 8.90 7.18
N ASP A 36 4.89 10.19 7.24
CA ASP A 36 4.03 11.26 7.77
C ASP A 36 3.59 11.12 9.24
N THR A 37 4.22 10.21 10.01
CA THR A 37 3.93 10.07 11.45
C THR A 37 4.63 11.10 12.32
N GLY A 38 5.67 11.76 11.78
CA GLY A 38 6.53 12.67 12.54
C GLY A 38 7.64 11.97 13.32
N PHE A 39 7.69 10.64 13.31
CA PHE A 39 8.75 9.86 13.96
C PHE A 39 9.59 9.11 12.93
N VAL A 40 10.92 9.27 12.99
CA VAL A 40 11.82 8.56 12.07
C VAL A 40 11.68 7.06 12.30
N LEU A 41 11.55 6.28 11.23
CA LEU A 41 11.43 4.83 11.31
C LEU A 41 12.64 4.23 12.02
N ASP A 42 12.42 3.22 12.87
CA ASP A 42 13.47 2.64 13.70
C ASP A 42 14.67 2.13 12.87
N ARG A 43 14.42 1.51 11.72
CA ARG A 43 15.49 1.04 10.82
C ARG A 43 16.29 2.20 10.21
N LEU A 44 15.67 3.37 10.03
CA LEU A 44 16.34 4.56 9.51
C LEU A 44 17.12 5.26 10.62
N ALA A 45 16.58 5.31 11.83
CA ALA A 45 17.29 5.81 13.00
C ALA A 45 18.56 4.99 13.27
N ALA A 46 18.51 3.67 13.10
CA ALA A 46 19.67 2.77 13.27
C ALA A 46 20.81 3.01 12.27
N TYR A 47 20.59 3.67 11.13
CA TYR A 47 21.69 4.08 10.24
C TYR A 47 22.51 5.25 10.80
N VAL A 48 21.94 6.04 11.70
CA VAL A 48 22.54 7.27 12.24
C VAL A 48 22.96 7.09 13.69
N ILE A 49 22.13 6.42 14.49
CA ILE A 49 22.33 6.19 15.90
C ILE A 49 22.84 4.75 16.05
N GLU A 50 24.14 4.61 16.31
CA GLU A 50 24.76 3.32 16.54
C GLU A 50 24.09 2.57 17.71
N GLY A 51 23.76 1.31 17.48
CA GLY A 51 23.10 0.45 18.47
C GLY A 51 21.64 0.83 18.78
N TYR A 52 20.98 1.64 17.95
CA TYR A 52 19.59 2.02 18.19
C TYR A 52 18.64 0.81 18.14
N VAL A 53 17.84 0.64 19.19
CA VAL A 53 16.82 -0.41 19.32
C VAL A 53 15.45 0.24 19.51
N GLY A 54 14.57 0.05 18.52
CA GLY A 54 13.18 0.49 18.55
C GLY A 54 12.43 -0.09 19.77
N GLY A 55 11.63 0.74 20.43
CA GLY A 55 10.87 0.37 21.62
C GLY A 55 11.66 0.31 22.94
N GLN A 56 13.00 0.34 22.91
CA GLN A 56 13.84 0.47 24.10
C GLN A 56 14.40 1.89 24.24
N HIS A 57 14.80 2.48 23.11
CA HIS A 57 15.31 3.85 23.08
C HIS A 57 14.20 4.87 22.83
N LYS A 58 14.54 6.14 23.07
CA LYS A 58 13.64 7.27 22.81
C LYS A 58 13.29 7.33 21.33
N ILE A 59 12.01 7.59 21.06
CA ILE A 59 11.51 7.75 19.70
C ILE A 59 12.14 8.99 19.07
N VAL A 60 12.67 8.84 17.87
CA VAL A 60 13.39 9.90 17.17
C VAL A 60 12.41 10.82 16.43
N GLU A 61 12.44 12.12 16.76
CA GLU A 61 11.62 13.12 16.08
C GLU A 61 12.13 13.33 14.65
N CYS A 62 11.22 13.28 13.68
CA CYS A 62 11.50 13.69 12.32
C CYS A 62 11.54 15.21 12.23
N ARG A 63 12.64 15.74 11.67
CA ARG A 63 12.84 17.17 11.42
C ARG A 63 13.11 17.47 9.95
N ALA A 64 12.75 16.55 9.05
CA ALA A 64 12.91 16.75 7.61
C ALA A 64 12.16 18.00 7.15
N THR A 65 12.74 18.76 6.24
CA THR A 65 12.23 20.05 5.76
C THR A 65 10.87 19.91 5.07
N ARG A 66 10.62 18.75 4.44
CA ARG A 66 9.37 18.44 3.74
C ARG A 66 8.34 17.70 4.59
N CYS A 67 8.65 17.45 5.86
CA CYS A 67 7.72 16.78 6.78
C CYS A 67 6.58 17.73 7.15
N GLN A 68 5.34 17.23 7.02
CA GLN A 68 4.13 17.95 7.40
C GLN A 68 3.49 17.39 8.68
N ALA A 69 4.16 16.43 9.33
CA ALA A 69 3.62 15.81 10.52
C ALA A 69 3.70 16.77 11.72
N GLU A 70 2.58 16.95 12.40
CA GLU A 70 2.51 17.77 13.61
C GLU A 70 2.59 16.88 14.84
N ILE A 71 3.70 16.97 15.57
CA ILE A 71 3.84 16.35 16.89
C ILE A 71 3.26 17.29 17.93
N GLY A 72 2.33 16.79 18.74
CA GLY A 72 1.68 17.55 19.80
C GLY A 72 2.66 18.13 20.82
N GLU A 73 2.44 19.38 21.22
CA GLU A 73 3.33 20.15 22.10
C GLU A 73 3.61 19.44 23.44
N THR A 74 2.61 18.77 24.02
CA THR A 74 2.76 18.00 25.25
C THR A 74 3.83 16.91 25.15
N LEU A 75 3.95 16.27 23.98
CA LEU A 75 4.94 15.23 23.74
C LEU A 75 6.35 15.83 23.51
N ARG A 76 6.43 17.03 22.94
CA ARG A 76 7.71 17.75 22.84
C ARG A 76 8.23 18.20 24.20
N ALA A 77 7.31 18.64 25.07
CA ALA A 77 7.63 19.11 26.41
C ALA A 77 7.99 17.97 27.39
N SER A 78 7.58 16.73 27.12
CA SER A 78 7.82 15.58 28.02
C SER A 78 9.30 15.14 28.10
N GLY A 79 10.14 15.57 27.15
CA GLY A 79 11.52 15.11 27.03
C GLY A 79 11.67 13.64 26.62
N SER A 80 10.59 12.99 26.19
CA SER A 80 10.59 11.58 25.74
C SER A 80 11.11 11.38 24.33
N LEU A 81 11.26 12.46 23.56
CA LEU A 81 11.73 12.41 22.17
C LEU A 81 13.26 12.54 22.08
N ASP A 82 13.87 11.80 21.16
CA ASP A 82 15.24 12.01 20.74
C ASP A 82 15.26 13.04 19.60
N ARG A 83 15.90 14.18 19.85
CA ARG A 83 15.96 15.33 18.93
C ARG A 83 17.40 15.55 18.44
N ARG A 84 18.23 14.51 18.41
CA ARG A 84 19.62 14.61 17.95
C ARG A 84 19.75 14.65 16.42
N LEU A 85 18.84 14.02 15.68
CA LEU A 85 18.87 14.01 14.21
C LEU A 85 18.52 15.37 13.61
N THR A 86 19.48 16.05 12.99
CA THR A 86 19.26 17.38 12.38
C THR A 86 18.32 17.30 11.17
N PRO A 87 17.77 18.44 10.70
CA PRO A 87 16.95 18.46 9.48
C PRO A 87 17.66 17.84 8.27
N GLU A 88 18.95 18.12 8.10
CA GLU A 88 19.76 17.61 6.97
C GLU A 88 19.87 16.09 7.01
N ILE A 89 20.03 15.51 8.20
CA ILE A 89 20.04 14.05 8.38
C ILE A 89 18.67 13.48 8.01
N CYS A 90 17.59 14.10 8.47
CA CYS A 90 16.24 13.62 8.17
C CYS A 90 15.91 13.72 6.68
N ASP A 91 16.35 14.78 6.00
CA ASP A 91 16.20 14.96 4.55
C ASP A 91 17.00 13.91 3.77
N HIS A 92 18.21 13.56 4.24
CA HIS A 92 18.98 12.47 3.63
C HIS A 92 18.28 11.11 3.79
N LEU A 93 17.74 10.82 4.98
CA LEU A 93 16.95 9.62 5.23
C LEU A 93 15.66 9.59 4.40
N ASP A 94 15.03 10.75 4.14
CA ASP A 94 13.85 10.87 3.27
C ASP A 94 14.18 10.45 1.83
N CYS A 95 15.26 11.00 1.28
CA CYS A 95 15.72 10.69 -0.07
C CYS A 95 16.06 9.21 -0.21
N MET A 96 16.86 8.67 0.72
CA MET A 96 17.24 7.26 0.74
C MET A 96 16.02 6.35 0.78
N GLU A 97 15.04 6.66 1.65
CA GLU A 97 13.85 5.84 1.79
C GLU A 97 12.93 5.92 0.56
N ARG A 98 12.84 7.09 -0.07
CA ARG A 98 12.09 7.28 -1.31
C ARG A 98 12.65 6.41 -2.44
N GLU A 99 13.97 6.29 -2.53
CA GLU A 99 14.65 5.44 -3.52
C GLU A 99 14.47 3.94 -3.22
N GLU A 100 14.53 3.53 -1.95
CA GLU A 100 14.22 2.16 -1.53
C GLU A 100 12.77 1.78 -1.86
N TRP A 101 11.81 2.66 -1.62
CA TRP A 101 10.42 2.44 -1.99
C TRP A 101 10.19 2.36 -3.49
N ALA A 102 10.85 3.21 -4.28
CA ALA A 102 10.77 3.15 -5.74
C ALA A 102 11.23 1.78 -6.25
N ARG A 103 12.38 1.29 -5.77
CA ARG A 103 12.91 -0.04 -6.11
C ARG A 103 11.99 -1.17 -5.64
N THR A 104 11.43 -1.05 -4.43
CA THR A 104 10.50 -2.05 -3.89
C THR A 104 9.22 -2.10 -4.71
N ALA A 105 8.66 -0.96 -5.11
CA ALA A 105 7.47 -0.88 -5.93
C ALA A 105 7.68 -1.51 -7.31
N GLU A 106 8.82 -1.24 -7.96
CA GLU A 106 9.19 -1.85 -9.24
C GLU A 106 9.33 -3.37 -9.12
N LYS A 107 10.05 -3.85 -8.10
CA LYS A 107 10.20 -5.30 -7.86
C LYS A 107 8.85 -5.98 -7.61
N GLN A 108 7.98 -5.36 -6.83
CA GLN A 108 6.64 -5.88 -6.56
C GLN A 108 5.76 -5.90 -7.82
N HIS A 109 5.91 -4.91 -8.70
CA HIS A 109 5.24 -4.91 -10.00
C HIS A 109 5.64 -6.12 -10.84
N GLU A 110 6.94 -6.36 -10.98
CA GLU A 110 7.46 -7.49 -11.76
C GLU A 110 7.01 -8.84 -11.19
N LEU A 111 7.02 -9.00 -9.87
CA LEU A 111 6.53 -10.21 -9.21
C LEU A 111 5.03 -10.43 -9.47
N ARG A 112 4.21 -9.37 -9.39
CA ARG A 112 2.77 -9.46 -9.68
C ARG A 112 2.51 -9.78 -11.14
N LYS A 113 3.24 -9.17 -12.07
CA LYS A 113 3.13 -9.44 -13.51
C LYS A 113 3.40 -10.92 -13.81
N ARG A 114 4.46 -11.49 -13.22
CA ARG A 114 4.79 -12.92 -13.33
C ARG A 114 3.70 -13.81 -12.72
N ALA A 115 3.23 -13.48 -11.52
CA ALA A 115 2.19 -14.24 -10.84
C ALA A 115 0.88 -14.27 -11.65
N ASN A 116 0.46 -13.12 -12.20
CA ASN A 116 -0.71 -13.05 -13.07
C ASN A 116 -0.54 -13.88 -14.34
N GLY A 117 0.64 -13.87 -14.97
CA GLY A 117 0.93 -14.73 -16.12
C GLY A 117 0.79 -16.22 -15.80
N LEU A 118 1.27 -16.66 -14.63
CA LEU A 118 1.11 -18.05 -14.16
C LEU A 118 -0.36 -18.41 -13.87
N VAL A 119 -1.12 -17.48 -13.29
CA VAL A 119 -2.57 -17.66 -13.07
C VAL A 119 -3.30 -17.79 -14.40
N ASP A 120 -2.96 -16.97 -15.40
CA ASP A 120 -3.55 -17.04 -16.73
C ASP A 120 -3.22 -18.37 -17.44
N GLU A 121 -1.97 -18.83 -17.36
CA GLU A 121 -1.56 -20.14 -17.89
C GLU A 121 -2.32 -21.28 -17.19
N LEU A 122 -2.40 -21.24 -15.86
CA LEU A 122 -3.13 -22.25 -15.09
C LEU A 122 -4.62 -22.23 -15.44
N ALA A 123 -5.23 -21.05 -15.58
CA ALA A 123 -6.61 -20.89 -15.99
C ALA A 123 -6.85 -21.47 -17.40
N GLN A 124 -5.91 -21.30 -18.33
CA GLN A 124 -5.98 -21.92 -19.65
C GLN A 124 -5.85 -23.45 -19.56
N ARG A 125 -4.90 -23.97 -18.79
CA ARG A 125 -4.68 -25.42 -18.62
C ARG A 125 -5.79 -26.14 -17.87
N LYS A 126 -6.40 -25.48 -16.89
CA LYS A 126 -7.49 -26.01 -16.06
C LYS A 126 -8.87 -25.67 -16.61
N SER A 127 -8.94 -24.87 -17.68
CA SER A 127 -10.18 -24.65 -18.41
C SER A 127 -10.64 -26.00 -18.98
N ILE A 128 -11.83 -26.44 -18.56
CA ILE A 128 -12.53 -27.58 -19.17
C ILE A 128 -12.77 -27.34 -20.67
N ARG A 129 -12.72 -26.07 -21.11
CA ARG A 129 -12.89 -25.69 -22.52
C ARG A 129 -11.54 -25.65 -23.23
N LEU A 130 -11.45 -26.37 -24.34
CA LEU A 130 -10.30 -26.40 -25.26
C LEU A 130 -10.02 -25.06 -25.95
N ARG A 131 -11.01 -24.16 -26.02
CA ARG A 131 -10.88 -22.82 -26.60
C ARG A 131 -11.65 -21.79 -25.79
N ARG A 132 -11.22 -20.53 -25.86
CA ARG A 132 -12.01 -19.39 -25.36
C ARG A 132 -13.32 -19.29 -26.15
N ARG A 133 -14.37 -18.81 -25.48
CA ARG A 133 -15.65 -18.55 -26.13
C ARG A 133 -15.50 -17.43 -27.15
N THR A 134 -16.24 -17.52 -28.25
CA THR A 134 -16.41 -16.37 -29.13
C THR A 134 -17.22 -15.29 -28.41
N PRO A 135 -17.10 -14.01 -28.80
CA PRO A 135 -17.89 -12.93 -28.20
C PRO A 135 -19.39 -13.21 -28.18
N THR A 136 -19.89 -13.87 -29.23
CA THR A 136 -21.29 -14.31 -29.36
C THR A 136 -21.68 -15.37 -28.33
N GLU A 137 -20.83 -16.38 -28.13
CA GLU A 137 -21.05 -17.43 -27.12
C GLU A 137 -21.00 -16.87 -25.68
N GLU A 138 -20.21 -15.81 -25.45
CA GLU A 138 -20.17 -15.12 -24.16
C GLU A 138 -21.43 -14.33 -23.86
N MET A 139 -21.97 -13.60 -24.85
CA MET A 139 -23.23 -12.88 -24.71
C MET A 139 -24.40 -13.83 -24.43
N GLU A 140 -24.45 -14.96 -25.14
CA GLU A 140 -25.54 -15.93 -24.98
C GLU A 140 -25.52 -16.59 -23.59
N VAL A 141 -24.33 -16.82 -23.04
CA VAL A 141 -24.21 -17.37 -21.68
C VAL A 141 -24.56 -16.33 -20.62
N ARG A 142 -24.17 -15.06 -20.79
CA ARG A 142 -24.62 -14.00 -19.87
C ARG A 142 -26.14 -13.91 -19.84
N ARG A 143 -26.79 -13.94 -21.01
CA ARG A 143 -28.26 -13.94 -21.12
C ARG A 143 -28.89 -15.12 -20.37
N LYS A 144 -28.40 -16.35 -20.60
CA LYS A 144 -28.89 -17.55 -19.89
C LYS A 144 -28.67 -17.49 -18.38
N HIS A 145 -27.59 -16.86 -17.93
CA HIS A 145 -27.31 -16.70 -16.49
C HIS A 145 -28.26 -15.70 -15.84
N GLU A 146 -28.56 -14.60 -16.50
CA GLU A 146 -29.56 -13.61 -16.07
C GLU A 146 -30.97 -14.20 -16.04
N GLU A 147 -31.32 -15.05 -17.01
CA GLU A 147 -32.60 -15.78 -17.04
C GLU A 147 -32.77 -16.72 -15.82
N VAL A 148 -31.69 -17.37 -15.36
CA VAL A 148 -31.72 -18.28 -14.19
C VAL A 148 -31.69 -17.52 -12.86
N ILE A 149 -31.01 -16.38 -12.78
CA ILE A 149 -30.96 -15.56 -11.56
C ILE A 149 -32.29 -14.83 -11.30
N ASN A 150 -33.05 -14.54 -12.36
CA ASN A 150 -34.35 -13.87 -12.28
C ASN A 150 -35.55 -14.83 -12.20
N GLN A 151 -35.31 -16.14 -12.05
CA GLN A 151 -36.32 -17.15 -11.70
C GLN A 151 -36.33 -17.43 -10.19
#